data_AF-A0AA37RLW2-F1
#
_entry.id   AF-A0AA37RLW2-F1
#
_cell.length_a   1.000
_cell.length_b   1.000
_cell.length_c   1.000
_cell.angle_alpha   90.00
_cell.angle_beta   90.00
_cell.angle_gamma   90.00
#
_symmetry.space_group_name_H-M   'P 1'
#
loop_
_entity.id
_entity.type
_entity.pdbx_description
1 polymer ?
#
loop_
_entity_poly.entity_id
_entity_poly.type
_entity_poly.pdbx_seq_one_letter_code
_entity_poly.pdbx_strand_id
1 'polypeptide(L)'
;MSTSRKNSSRFTWTADHDAALRRLAEAVQQVRHADTPITQQQLRAAVDSARDAGLGWTQIGDALGIASGNAYHRYRRRPIASEQEQPCDAGETSF
;
A
#
# COMPACT_ATOMS: atom_id res chain seq x y z
N MET A 1 -30.04 34.74 8.09
CA MET A 1 -30.36 33.36 7.71
C MET A 1 -29.06 32.61 7.44
N SER A 2 -28.67 31.75 8.37
CA SER A 2 -27.41 31.03 8.35
C SER A 2 -27.56 29.76 7.51
N THR A 3 -27.00 29.72 6.30
CA THR A 3 -26.79 28.44 5.61
C THR A 3 -25.41 27.92 6.00
N SER A 4 -25.48 26.91 6.87
CA SER A 4 -24.38 26.13 7.41
C SER A 4 -23.39 25.70 6.33
N ARG A 5 -22.13 26.09 6.55
CA ARG A 5 -20.94 25.71 5.78
C ARG A 5 -20.72 24.20 5.97
N LYS A 6 -21.46 23.36 5.24
CA LYS A 6 -21.20 21.90 5.22
C LYS A 6 -19.92 21.67 4.43
N ASN A 7 -18.83 21.71 5.18
CA ASN A 7 -17.51 21.18 4.89
C ASN A 7 -17.63 19.69 4.57
N SER A 8 -18.19 19.37 3.40
CA SER A 8 -17.97 18.09 2.78
C SER A 8 -16.52 18.12 2.30
N SER A 9 -15.60 17.68 3.17
CA SER A 9 -14.30 17.15 2.76
C SER A 9 -14.58 15.94 1.87
N ARG A 10 -15.07 16.21 0.66
CA ARG A 10 -15.27 15.26 -0.41
C ARG A 10 -13.87 14.82 -0.74
N PHE A 11 -13.57 13.58 -0.41
CA PHE A 11 -12.45 12.83 -0.97
C PHE A 11 -12.48 13.11 -2.47
N THR A 12 -11.66 14.03 -2.97
CA THR A 12 -11.71 14.42 -4.37
C THR A 12 -11.08 13.28 -5.13
N TRP A 13 -11.92 12.33 -5.55
CA TRP A 13 -11.52 11.32 -6.52
C TRP A 13 -10.99 12.07 -7.74
N THR A 14 -9.66 12.10 -7.89
CA THR A 14 -9.01 12.77 -9.01
C THR A 14 -8.85 11.80 -10.16
N ALA A 15 -8.62 12.33 -11.38
CA ALA A 15 -8.27 11.50 -12.53
C ALA A 15 -7.03 10.61 -12.26
N ASP A 16 -6.14 11.07 -11.37
CA ASP A 16 -4.95 10.34 -10.94
C ASP A 16 -5.30 9.07 -10.13
N HIS A 17 -6.28 9.15 -9.23
CA HIS A 17 -6.78 7.98 -8.50
C HIS A 17 -7.36 6.92 -9.45
N ASP A 18 -8.13 7.35 -10.46
CA ASP A 18 -8.73 6.45 -11.45
C ASP A 18 -7.67 5.78 -12.33
N ALA A 19 -6.70 6.56 -12.80
CA ALA A 19 -5.57 6.05 -13.59
C ALA A 19 -4.73 5.04 -12.79
N ALA A 20 -4.50 5.32 -11.50
CA ALA A 20 -3.77 4.41 -10.63
C ALA A 20 -4.53 3.11 -10.36
N LEU A 21 -5.86 3.17 -10.17
CA LEU A 21 -6.69 1.96 -10.02
C LEU A 21 -6.75 1.12 -11.29
N ARG A 22 -6.85 1.74 -12.47
CA ARG A 22 -6.80 1.01 -13.75
C ARG A 22 -5.48 0.27 -13.91
N ARG A 23 -4.36 0.95 -13.68
CA ARG A 23 -3.03 0.33 -13.74
C ARG A 23 -2.87 -0.81 -12.74
N LEU A 24 -3.41 -0.64 -11.52
CA LEU A 24 -3.41 -1.71 -10.52
C LEU A 24 -4.20 -2.93 -11.00
N ALA A 25 -5.40 -2.73 -11.54
CA ALA A 25 -6.23 -3.81 -12.07
C ALA A 25 -5.56 -4.53 -13.25
N GLU A 26 -4.94 -3.79 -14.17
CA GLU A 26 -4.18 -4.37 -15.29
C GLU A 26 -3.02 -5.23 -14.79
N ALA A 27 -2.24 -4.73 -13.82
CA ALA A 27 -1.13 -5.50 -13.27
C ALA A 27 -1.60 -6.76 -12.52
N VAL A 28 -2.75 -6.71 -11.85
CA VAL A 28 -3.38 -7.90 -11.22
C VAL A 28 -3.72 -8.95 -12.27
N GLN A 29 -4.30 -8.53 -13.41
CA GLN A 29 -4.62 -9.44 -14.50
C GLN A 29 -3.34 -10.06 -15.08
N GLN A 30 -2.29 -9.26 -15.31
CA GLN A 30 -1.01 -9.77 -15.81
C GLN A 30 -0.39 -10.82 -14.88
N VAL A 31 -0.44 -10.60 -13.57
CA VAL A 31 0.02 -11.60 -12.58
C VAL A 31 -0.84 -12.86 -12.64
N ARG A 32 -2.17 -12.75 -12.73
CA ARG A 32 -3.06 -13.92 -12.86
C ARG A 32 -2.80 -14.73 -14.13
N HIS A 33 -2.42 -14.06 -15.22
CA HIS A 33 -2.17 -14.71 -16.51
C HIS A 33 -0.81 -15.41 -16.59
N ALA A 34 0.26 -14.80 -16.06
CA ALA A 34 1.62 -15.29 -16.28
C ALA A 34 2.38 -15.66 -15.00
N ASP A 35 1.98 -15.10 -13.85
CA ASP A 35 2.63 -15.23 -12.53
C ASP A 35 4.16 -15.26 -12.58
N THR A 36 4.74 -14.34 -13.35
CA THR A 36 6.20 -14.20 -13.48
C THR A 36 6.74 -13.19 -12.47
N PRO A 37 8.04 -13.27 -12.09
CA PRO A 37 8.68 -12.26 -11.24
C PRO A 37 8.55 -10.84 -11.81
N ILE A 38 8.55 -10.68 -13.14
CA ILE A 38 8.36 -9.38 -13.78
C ILE A 38 6.95 -8.85 -13.55
N THR A 39 5.91 -9.68 -13.75
CA THR A 39 4.53 -9.26 -13.51
C THR A 39 4.27 -8.94 -12.04
N GLN A 40 4.91 -9.68 -11.11
CA GLN A 40 4.81 -9.38 -9.68
C GLN A 40 5.51 -8.06 -9.30
N GLN A 41 6.62 -7.73 -9.97
CA GLN A 41 7.29 -6.43 -9.82
C GLN A 41 6.43 -5.28 -10.36
N GLN A 42 5.80 -5.47 -11.53
CA GLN A 42 4.86 -4.50 -12.11
C GLN A 42 3.66 -4.27 -11.19
N LEU A 43 3.10 -5.34 -10.61
CA LEU A 43 2.03 -5.23 -9.62
C LEU A 43 2.46 -4.41 -8.41
N ARG A 44 3.67 -4.62 -7.89
CA ARG A 44 4.20 -3.82 -6.79
C ARG A 44 4.37 -2.35 -7.17
N ALA A 45 4.87 -2.06 -8.37
CA ALA A 45 4.97 -0.68 -8.86
C ALA A 45 3.60 0.00 -8.98
N ALA A 46 2.59 -0.72 -9.46
CA ALA A 46 1.22 -0.19 -9.55
C ALA A 46 0.60 0.08 -8.17
N VAL A 47 0.84 -0.79 -7.18
CA VAL A 47 0.43 -0.55 -5.78
C VAL A 47 1.12 0.70 -5.22
N ASP A 48 2.39 0.90 -5.52
CA ASP A 48 3.16 2.06 -5.07
C ASP A 48 2.64 3.37 -5.70
N SER A 49 2.38 3.38 -7.01
CA SER A 49 1.72 4.51 -7.68
C SER A 49 0.33 4.80 -7.12
N ALA A 50 -0.45 3.76 -6.79
CA ALA A 50 -1.75 3.93 -6.14
C ALA A 50 -1.62 4.59 -4.75
N ARG A 51 -0.59 4.23 -3.99
CA ARG A 51 -0.30 4.87 -2.70
C ARG A 51 0.15 6.32 -2.85
N ASP A 52 1.00 6.60 -3.84
CA ASP A 52 1.47 7.96 -4.16
C ASP A 52 0.31 8.87 -4.58
N ALA A 53 -0.63 8.34 -5.37
CA ALA A 53 -1.88 9.00 -5.76
C ALA A 53 -2.83 9.29 -4.58
N GLY A 54 -2.58 8.72 -3.39
CA GLY A 54 -3.39 8.92 -2.19
C GLY A 54 -4.43 7.82 -1.92
N LEU A 55 -4.44 6.72 -2.68
CA LEU A 55 -5.37 5.61 -2.43
C LEU A 55 -5.08 4.93 -1.09
N GLY A 56 -6.15 4.64 -0.35
CA GLY A 56 -6.12 3.88 0.88
C GLY A 56 -5.92 2.38 0.65
N TRP A 57 -5.38 1.69 1.65
CA TRP A 57 -5.20 0.23 1.63
C TRP A 57 -6.50 -0.54 1.43
N THR A 58 -7.65 0.05 1.79
CA THR A 58 -8.97 -0.54 1.52
C THR A 58 -9.25 -0.63 0.02
N GLN A 59 -9.03 0.46 -0.74
CA GLN A 59 -9.26 0.47 -2.19
C GLN A 59 -8.24 -0.39 -2.93
N ILE A 60 -6.98 -0.36 -2.49
CA ILE A 60 -5.92 -1.20 -3.04
C ILE A 60 -6.22 -2.68 -2.78
N GLY A 61 -6.64 -3.03 -1.56
CA GLY A 61 -7.02 -4.40 -1.21
C GLY A 61 -8.18 -4.92 -2.05
N ASP A 62 -9.22 -4.09 -2.22
CA ASP A 62 -10.38 -4.40 -3.07
C ASP A 62 -9.96 -4.71 -4.52
N ALA A 63 -9.13 -3.85 -5.12
CA ALA A 63 -8.60 -4.06 -6.48
C ALA A 63 -7.71 -5.31 -6.61
N LEU A 64 -6.98 -5.66 -5.55
CA LEU A 64 -6.17 -6.87 -5.47
C LEU A 64 -7.02 -8.14 -5.20
N GLY A 65 -8.27 -7.98 -4.74
CA GLY A 65 -9.11 -9.07 -4.25
C GLY A 65 -8.63 -9.67 -2.93
N ILE A 66 -7.93 -8.89 -2.09
CA ILE A 66 -7.44 -9.31 -0.78
C ILE A 66 -7.90 -8.35 0.32
N ALA A 67 -7.95 -8.83 1.56
CA ALA A 67 -8.23 -7.96 2.70
C ALA A 67 -7.21 -6.81 2.79
N SER A 68 -7.69 -5.61 3.12
CA SER A 68 -6.86 -4.39 3.26
C SER A 68 -5.70 -4.56 4.23
N GLY A 69 -5.89 -5.29 5.33
CA GLY A 69 -4.83 -5.64 6.27
C GLY A 69 -3.75 -6.53 5.63
N ASN A 70 -4.12 -7.46 4.76
CA ASN A 70 -3.17 -8.29 4.02
C ASN A 70 -2.42 -7.46 2.97
N ALA A 71 -3.11 -6.57 2.27
CA ALA A 71 -2.49 -5.62 1.34
C ALA A 71 -1.45 -4.74 2.06
N TYR A 72 -1.81 -4.19 3.23
CA TYR A 72 -0.86 -3.45 4.06
C TYR A 72 0.33 -4.31 4.48
N HIS A 73 0.11 -5.52 5.01
CA HIS A 73 1.21 -6.37 5.47
C HIS A 73 2.18 -6.76 4.36
N ARG A 74 1.67 -7.06 3.16
CA ARG A 74 2.49 -7.38 1.99
C ARG A 74 3.18 -6.17 1.42
N TYR A 75 2.43 -5.10 1.14
CA TYR A 75 2.85 -3.97 0.31
C TYR A 75 3.26 -2.72 1.07
N ARG A 76 3.13 -2.69 2.40
CA ARG A 76 3.83 -1.69 3.18
C ARG A 76 5.29 -1.74 2.78
N ARG A 77 5.84 -0.60 2.35
CA ARG A 77 7.28 -0.41 2.38
C ARG A 77 7.65 -0.69 3.84
N ARG A 78 8.30 -1.82 4.10
CA ARG A 78 9.06 -1.91 5.34
C ARG A 78 9.95 -0.68 5.26
N PRO A 79 9.88 0.29 6.20
CA PRO A 79 11.08 1.06 6.43
C PRO A 79 12.14 -0.02 6.60
N ILE A 80 13.21 0.06 5.82
CA ILE A 80 14.46 -0.56 6.25
C ILE A 80 14.55 -0.17 7.73
N ALA A 81 14.27 -1.14 8.59
CA ALA A 81 14.65 -0.99 9.97
C ALA A 81 16.15 -0.93 9.83
N SER A 82 16.69 0.29 9.86
CA SER A 82 18.04 0.56 10.30
C SER A 82 18.32 -0.44 11.42
N GLU A 83 19.40 -1.20 11.27
CA GLU A 83 19.97 -2.07 12.30
C GLU A 83 18.97 -2.55 13.37
N GLN A 84 18.33 -3.69 13.11
CA GLN A 84 18.03 -4.60 14.20
C GLN A 84 19.34 -5.14 14.77
N GLU A 85 20.13 -4.31 15.46
CA GLU A 85 21.05 -4.78 16.49
C GLU A 85 20.30 -4.78 17.83
N GLN A 86 19.46 -5.82 17.94
CA GLN A 86 19.23 -6.69 19.10
C GLN A 86 19.33 -6.08 20.52
N PRO A 87 18.23 -6.07 21.29
CA PRO A 87 18.29 -5.98 22.74
C PRO A 87 18.30 -7.40 23.37
N CYS A 88 19.44 -7.83 23.94
CA CYS A 88 19.51 -8.90 24.94
C CYS A 88 20.59 -8.60 25.98
N ASP A 89 20.13 -8.21 27.16
CA ASP A 89 20.83 -8.14 28.44
C ASP A 89 21.43 -9.50 28.85
N ALA A 90 22.68 -9.51 29.33
CA ALA A 90 23.15 -10.47 30.32
C ALA A 90 24.40 -9.90 31.01
N GLY A 91 24.20 -9.39 32.22
CA GLY A 91 25.31 -9.10 33.12
C GLY A 91 26.10 -10.38 33.44
N GLU A 92 27.42 -10.30 33.32
CA GLU A 92 28.32 -11.22 33.98
C GLU A 92 29.33 -10.41 34.79
N THR A 93 29.32 -10.69 36.09
CA THR A 93 30.18 -10.14 37.14
C THR A 93 31.43 -11.01 37.24
N SER A 94 32.57 -10.38 37.56
CA SER A 94 33.81 -10.98 38.11
C SER A 94 34.72 -11.84 37.22
N PHE A 95 36.00 -11.43 37.13
CA PHE A 95 37.08 -11.98 37.96
C PHE A 95 38.25 -10.99 38.10
#